data_AF-A0A9W8XX28-F1
#
_entry.id   AF-A0A9W8XX28-F1
#
_cell.length_a   1.000
_cell.length_b   1.000
_cell.length_c   1.000
_cell.angle_alpha   90.00
_cell.angle_beta   90.00
_cell.angle_gamma   90.00
#
_symmetry.space_group_name_H-M   'P 1'
#
loop_
_entity.id
_entity.type
_entity.pdbx_description
1 polymer ?
#
loop_
_entity_poly.entity_id
_entity_poly.type
_entity_poly.pdbx_seq_one_letter_code
_entity_poly.pdbx_strand_id
1 'polypeptide(L)'
;MTTPRLIIPCAAIAGLEYFCMQVGAIGWLEYLPSVTWSTWPYTSNYVTFGHFISEVIELMYIIPNAVPQITFNYCIGVLWTIPVQLQNSWTCLLAVIVIREIKTPWKRMGYYAFCILNNWYAMSWGSFFWVGLLIADLDITYKWKTWLYARPFVYYPFLTFITLLAVGSPSIDLVGQWTTINFNTLEFGVHPHQRTGHLIRETVDYGYPPYYIPRLTALTFSIGFHLLVELSPLVQKFFSNRILMWLFPHILTLYLIHGLVFWSLGAVICVKLAAHGVPYWANMLVVATCSYTVIFGCLPLLTPIIETLGKSITQTIWRDASEKPARRRKSLFPFSPDLLKDGEKNDTEVLVVTVDVEKNKVEEER
;
A
#
# COMPACT_ATOMS: atom_id res chain seq x y z
N MET A 1 -4.52 -13.42 0.87
CA MET A 1 -5.61 -12.56 1.37
C MET A 1 -5.10 -11.16 1.76
N THR A 2 -4.26 -10.56 0.92
CA THR A 2 -3.57 -9.28 1.17
C THR A 2 -4.31 -8.09 0.55
N THR A 3 -5.14 -8.33 -0.47
CA THR A 3 -5.87 -7.33 -1.26
C THR A 3 -6.79 -6.42 -0.43
N PRO A 4 -7.76 -6.90 0.38
CA PRO A 4 -8.67 -6.00 1.09
C PRO A 4 -7.96 -5.22 2.21
N ARG A 5 -6.94 -5.85 2.81
CA ARG A 5 -6.20 -5.30 3.97
C ARG A 5 -5.42 -4.03 3.63
N LEU A 6 -5.05 -3.82 2.37
CA LEU A 6 -4.34 -2.60 1.93
C LEU A 6 -5.31 -1.51 1.42
N ILE A 7 -6.34 -1.89 0.65
CA ILE A 7 -7.25 -0.94 0.00
C ILE A 7 -8.13 -0.20 1.01
N ILE A 8 -8.64 -0.92 2.02
CA ILE A 8 -9.59 -0.37 2.99
C ILE A 8 -8.98 0.79 3.81
N PRO A 9 -7.76 0.64 4.38
CA PRO A 9 -7.00 1.76 4.94
C PRO A 9 -6.83 2.96 4.00
N CYS A 10 -6.49 2.70 2.73
CA CYS A 10 -6.28 3.75 1.74
C CYS A 10 -7.58 4.52 1.48
N ALA A 11 -8.71 3.82 1.30
CA ALA A 11 -10.01 4.43 1.09
C ALA A 11 -10.48 5.25 2.30
N ALA A 12 -10.21 4.78 3.52
CA ALA A 12 -10.56 5.50 4.75
C ALA A 12 -9.79 6.82 4.88
N ILE A 13 -8.47 6.81 4.61
CA ILE A 13 -7.66 8.04 4.61
C ILE A 13 -8.03 8.95 3.44
N ALA A 14 -8.28 8.40 2.25
CA ALA A 14 -8.74 9.20 1.11
C ALA A 14 -10.08 9.89 1.41
N GLY A 15 -10.98 9.22 2.14
CA GLY A 15 -12.23 9.82 2.62
C GLY A 15 -12.01 10.90 3.67
N LEU A 16 -11.09 10.70 4.63
CA LEU A 16 -10.71 11.73 5.60
C LEU A 16 -10.16 12.97 4.89
N GLU A 17 -9.29 12.74 3.91
CA GLU A 17 -8.72 13.80 3.10
C GLU A 17 -9.81 14.54 2.32
N TYR A 18 -10.73 13.83 1.66
CA TYR A 18 -11.89 14.43 0.99
C TYR A 18 -12.57 15.46 1.89
N PHE A 19 -12.81 15.14 3.17
CA PHE A 19 -13.38 16.09 4.12
C PHE A 19 -12.44 17.27 4.42
N CYS A 20 -11.14 17.03 4.64
CA CYS A 20 -10.17 18.10 4.87
C CYS A 20 -10.07 19.08 3.68
N MET A 21 -10.16 18.58 2.44
CA MET A 21 -10.19 19.40 1.24
C MET A 21 -11.42 20.30 1.21
N GLN A 22 -12.60 19.74 1.50
CA GLN A 22 -13.87 20.48 1.53
C GLN A 22 -13.90 21.58 2.60
N VAL A 23 -13.19 21.40 3.71
CA VAL A 23 -13.02 22.43 4.76
C VAL A 23 -12.02 23.53 4.35
N GLY A 24 -11.32 23.36 3.22
CA GLY A 24 -10.34 24.33 2.73
C GLY A 24 -8.96 24.22 3.37
N ALA A 25 -8.63 23.06 3.96
CA ALA A 25 -7.36 22.87 4.68
C ALA A 25 -6.11 23.01 3.79
N ILE A 26 -6.27 22.92 2.46
CA ILE A 26 -5.19 22.95 1.47
C ILE A 26 -5.08 24.32 0.76
N GLY A 27 -5.91 25.32 1.13
CA GLY A 27 -5.94 26.60 0.41
C GLY A 27 -4.61 27.36 0.34
N TRP A 28 -3.64 27.06 1.22
CA TRP A 28 -2.30 27.68 1.19
C TRP A 28 -1.33 27.00 0.22
N LEU A 29 -1.66 25.80 -0.28
CA LEU A 29 -0.81 25.04 -1.19
C LEU A 29 -0.64 25.72 -2.56
N GLU A 30 -1.66 26.43 -3.03
CA GLU A 30 -1.65 27.15 -4.31
C GLU A 30 -0.53 28.20 -4.41
N TYR A 31 -0.04 28.68 -3.27
CA TYR A 31 1.01 29.69 -3.18
C TYR A 31 2.42 29.08 -3.12
N LEU A 32 2.56 27.75 -3.18
CA LEU A 32 3.86 27.09 -3.14
C LEU A 32 4.44 26.85 -4.55
N PRO A 33 5.77 27.03 -4.71
CA PRO A 33 6.45 26.88 -5.99
C PRO A 33 6.40 25.45 -6.56
N SER A 34 6.14 24.43 -5.73
CA SER A 34 6.01 23.04 -6.18
C SER A 34 4.82 22.79 -7.11
N VAL A 35 3.78 23.65 -7.04
CA VAL A 35 2.60 23.60 -7.92
C VAL A 35 2.82 24.42 -9.20
N THR A 36 3.69 25.44 -9.17
CA THR A 36 3.92 26.36 -10.30
C THR A 36 5.05 25.93 -11.24
N TRP A 37 6.01 25.11 -10.76
CA TRP A 37 7.21 24.76 -11.53
C TRP A 37 7.46 23.25 -11.66
N SER A 38 6.69 22.43 -10.96
CA SER A 38 6.88 20.98 -10.93
C SER A 38 5.58 20.29 -11.33
N THR A 39 5.67 19.21 -12.09
CA THR A 39 4.53 18.35 -12.47
C THR A 39 4.06 17.44 -11.34
N TRP A 40 4.54 17.65 -10.11
CA TRP A 40 4.00 16.99 -8.92
C TRP A 40 2.54 17.38 -8.69
N PRO A 41 1.74 16.48 -8.09
CA PRO A 41 0.30 16.61 -7.98
C PRO A 41 -0.17 18.00 -7.54
N TYR A 42 -1.01 18.60 -8.38
CA TYR A 42 -1.84 19.74 -8.06
C TYR A 42 -3.09 19.18 -7.37
N THR A 43 -3.36 19.58 -6.14
CA THR A 43 -4.62 19.17 -5.49
C THR A 43 -5.77 19.87 -6.18
N SER A 44 -6.70 19.11 -6.74
CA SER A 44 -7.92 19.66 -7.36
C SER A 44 -9.14 19.30 -6.53
N ASN A 45 -10.06 20.25 -6.36
CA ASN A 45 -11.34 19.94 -5.74
C ASN A 45 -12.11 18.90 -6.55
N TYR A 46 -12.77 17.98 -5.86
CA TYR A 46 -13.63 16.96 -6.46
C TYR A 46 -14.75 17.60 -7.29
N VAL A 47 -14.89 17.17 -8.55
CA VAL A 47 -16.02 17.59 -9.40
C VAL A 47 -17.33 17.01 -8.87
N THR A 48 -17.33 15.73 -8.49
CA THR A 48 -18.46 15.02 -7.88
C THR A 48 -17.97 13.90 -6.95
N PHE A 49 -18.83 13.44 -6.03
CA PHE A 49 -18.54 12.27 -5.20
C PHE A 49 -18.37 10.97 -6.02
N GLY A 50 -19.03 10.87 -7.18
CA GLY A 50 -18.83 9.75 -8.10
C GLY A 50 -17.40 9.68 -8.66
N HIS A 51 -16.78 10.84 -8.89
CA HIS A 51 -15.38 10.91 -9.33
C HIS A 51 -14.42 10.38 -8.26
N PHE A 52 -14.66 10.72 -6.98
CA PHE A 52 -13.92 10.16 -5.85
C PHE A 52 -14.00 8.62 -5.81
N ILE A 53 -15.21 8.06 -5.88
CA ILE A 53 -15.40 6.61 -5.89
C ILE A 53 -14.68 5.98 -7.09
N SER A 54 -14.78 6.59 -8.27
CA SER A 54 -14.11 6.10 -9.48
C SER A 54 -12.60 6.01 -9.29
N GLU A 55 -11.97 7.05 -8.74
CA GLU A 55 -10.51 7.08 -8.48
C GLU A 55 -10.08 6.10 -7.38
N VAL A 56 -10.91 5.90 -6.34
CA VAL A 56 -10.67 4.86 -5.32
C VAL A 56 -10.78 3.45 -5.89
N ILE A 57 -11.72 3.22 -6.81
CA ILE A 57 -11.86 1.92 -7.50
C ILE A 57 -10.70 1.71 -8.48
N GLU A 58 -10.25 2.76 -9.17
CA GLU A 58 -9.13 2.72 -10.10
C GLU A 58 -7.88 2.11 -9.45
N LEU A 59 -7.57 2.47 -8.20
CA LEU A 59 -6.47 1.84 -7.42
C LEU A 59 -6.50 0.31 -7.39
N MET A 60 -7.69 -0.30 -7.45
CA MET A 60 -7.84 -1.75 -7.40
C MET A 60 -7.58 -2.42 -8.74
N TYR A 61 -7.80 -1.71 -9.85
CA TYR A 61 -7.86 -2.30 -11.19
C TYR A 61 -6.82 -1.75 -12.16
N ILE A 62 -6.15 -0.66 -11.81
CA ILE A 62 -5.10 -0.08 -12.64
C ILE A 62 -3.92 -1.06 -12.79
N ILE A 63 -3.46 -1.22 -14.02
CA ILE A 63 -2.34 -2.09 -14.39
C ILE A 63 -1.02 -1.33 -14.22
N PRO A 64 -0.06 -1.82 -13.40
CA PRO A 64 1.29 -1.29 -13.38
C PRO A 64 1.92 -1.32 -14.80
N ASN A 65 2.67 -0.32 -15.24
CA ASN A 65 3.28 0.81 -14.54
C ASN A 65 2.49 2.11 -14.76
N ALA A 66 1.19 2.13 -14.49
CA ALA A 66 0.41 3.36 -14.55
C ALA A 66 0.26 3.99 -13.15
N VAL A 67 0.22 5.33 -13.15
CA VAL A 67 0.01 6.13 -11.95
C VAL A 67 -1.49 6.39 -11.82
N PRO A 68 -2.13 6.00 -10.71
CA PRO A 68 -3.56 6.19 -10.53
C PRO A 68 -3.90 7.68 -10.39
N GLN A 69 -5.04 8.10 -10.96
CA GLN A 69 -5.46 9.51 -10.96
C GLN A 69 -5.56 10.11 -9.55
N ILE A 70 -5.89 9.27 -8.56
CA ILE A 70 -5.95 9.63 -7.14
C ILE A 70 -4.65 10.28 -6.63
N THR A 71 -3.49 9.90 -7.20
CA THR A 71 -2.19 10.46 -6.80
C THR A 71 -1.91 11.81 -7.44
N PHE A 72 -2.63 12.17 -8.51
CA PHE A 72 -2.56 13.49 -9.13
C PHE A 72 -3.50 14.48 -8.44
N ASN A 73 -4.68 14.02 -8.03
CA ASN A 73 -5.73 14.89 -7.51
C ASN A 73 -5.67 15.08 -5.98
N TYR A 74 -5.04 14.16 -5.24
CA TYR A 74 -5.05 14.13 -3.78
C TYR A 74 -3.66 13.99 -3.14
N CYS A 75 -3.55 14.47 -1.90
CA CYS A 75 -2.43 14.45 -0.96
C CYS A 75 -2.06 13.07 -0.41
N ILE A 76 -2.31 12.03 -1.20
CA ILE A 76 -1.97 10.67 -0.83
C ILE A 76 -0.76 10.26 -1.66
N GLY A 77 0.42 10.52 -1.11
CA GLY A 77 1.70 10.26 -1.79
C GLY A 77 1.86 8.79 -2.22
N VAL A 78 2.75 8.54 -3.19
CA VAL A 78 3.29 7.23 -3.64
C VAL A 78 2.25 6.09 -3.85
N LEU A 79 0.95 6.37 -3.85
CA LEU A 79 -0.14 5.37 -3.86
C LEU A 79 -0.14 4.49 -5.11
N TRP A 80 0.59 4.89 -6.16
CA TRP A 80 0.92 4.08 -7.33
C TRP A 80 1.60 2.74 -6.98
N THR A 81 2.22 2.61 -5.81
CA THR A 81 2.78 1.34 -5.34
C THR A 81 1.72 0.34 -4.86
N ILE A 82 0.51 0.79 -4.50
CA ILE A 82 -0.59 -0.09 -4.07
C ILE A 82 -1.03 -1.03 -5.22
N PRO A 83 -1.32 -0.53 -6.44
CA PRO A 83 -1.56 -1.40 -7.59
C PRO A 83 -0.42 -2.36 -7.88
N VAL A 84 0.84 -1.91 -7.76
CA VAL A 84 2.03 -2.76 -7.93
C VAL A 84 2.02 -3.91 -6.95
N GLN A 85 1.80 -3.64 -5.66
CA GLN A 85 1.72 -4.67 -4.63
C GLN A 85 0.54 -5.60 -4.83
N LEU A 86 -0.61 -5.05 -5.22
CA LEU A 86 -1.85 -5.79 -5.40
C LEU A 86 -1.75 -6.78 -6.57
N GLN A 87 -1.38 -6.29 -7.75
CA GLN A 87 -1.31 -7.12 -8.95
C GLN A 87 -0.22 -8.19 -8.83
N ASN A 88 0.96 -7.83 -8.33
CA ASN A 88 2.03 -8.80 -8.16
C ASN A 88 1.80 -9.77 -7.01
N SER A 89 0.96 -9.44 -6.01
CA SER A 89 0.49 -10.44 -5.04
C SER A 89 -0.29 -11.56 -5.73
N TRP A 90 -1.10 -11.23 -6.74
CA TRP A 90 -1.79 -12.22 -7.56
C TRP A 90 -0.78 -13.03 -8.39
N THR A 91 0.18 -12.37 -9.03
CA THR A 91 1.28 -13.05 -9.74
C THR A 91 2.00 -14.05 -8.83
N CYS A 92 2.30 -13.69 -7.58
CA CYS A 92 2.91 -14.61 -6.61
C CYS A 92 2.04 -15.83 -6.30
N LEU A 93 0.74 -15.64 -6.08
CA LEU A 93 -0.17 -16.75 -5.79
C LEU A 93 -0.26 -17.74 -6.95
N LEU A 94 -0.34 -17.24 -8.19
CA LEU A 94 -0.32 -18.09 -9.39
C LEU A 94 1.05 -18.74 -9.59
N ALA A 95 2.13 -18.01 -9.38
CA ALA A 95 3.48 -18.52 -9.47
C ALA A 95 3.67 -19.73 -8.56
N VAL A 96 3.23 -19.66 -7.30
CA VAL A 96 3.34 -20.77 -6.34
C VAL A 96 2.63 -22.04 -6.83
N ILE A 97 1.48 -21.91 -7.50
CA ILE A 97 0.77 -23.07 -8.08
C ILE A 97 1.62 -23.73 -9.17
N VAL A 98 2.19 -22.94 -10.09
CA VAL A 98 3.05 -23.46 -11.17
C VAL A 98 4.33 -24.07 -10.60
N ILE A 99 4.96 -23.39 -9.67
CA ILE A 99 6.20 -23.81 -9.01
C ILE A 99 6.03 -25.15 -8.31
N ARG A 100 4.87 -25.37 -7.65
CA ARG A 100 4.54 -26.63 -6.97
C ARG A 100 4.56 -27.83 -7.91
N GLU A 101 4.28 -27.64 -9.20
CA GLU A 101 4.31 -28.71 -10.19
C GLU A 101 5.73 -29.05 -10.65
N ILE A 102 6.69 -28.12 -10.53
CA ILE A 102 8.09 -28.35 -10.87
C ILE A 102 8.79 -29.09 -9.72
N LYS A 103 8.76 -30.42 -9.75
CA LYS A 103 9.33 -31.27 -8.68
C LYS A 103 10.85 -31.18 -8.57
N THR A 104 11.56 -30.90 -9.66
CA THR A 104 13.03 -30.84 -9.68
C THR A 104 13.55 -29.46 -9.23
N PRO A 105 14.30 -29.35 -8.12
CA PRO A 105 14.76 -28.07 -7.58
C PRO A 105 15.60 -27.22 -8.54
N TRP A 106 16.54 -27.83 -9.27
CA TRP A 106 17.36 -27.09 -10.23
C TRP A 106 16.55 -26.49 -11.40
N LYS A 107 15.57 -27.25 -11.92
CA LYS A 107 14.65 -26.75 -12.97
C LYS A 107 13.80 -25.58 -12.46
N ARG A 108 13.42 -25.64 -11.19
CA ARG A 108 12.68 -24.56 -10.53
C ARG A 108 13.52 -23.29 -10.38
N MET A 109 14.81 -23.42 -10.01
CA MET A 109 15.76 -22.29 -10.01
C MET A 109 15.93 -21.67 -11.41
N GLY A 110 16.03 -22.51 -12.45
CA GLY A 110 16.05 -22.03 -13.84
C GLY A 110 14.77 -21.30 -14.25
N TYR A 111 13.61 -21.80 -13.80
CA TYR A 111 12.32 -21.15 -14.05
C TYR A 111 12.22 -19.77 -13.38
N TYR A 112 12.66 -19.64 -12.12
CA TYR A 112 12.76 -18.35 -11.46
C TYR A 112 13.63 -17.36 -12.23
N ALA A 113 14.84 -17.78 -12.63
CA ALA A 113 15.75 -16.93 -13.40
C ALA A 113 15.12 -16.47 -14.73
N PHE A 114 14.46 -17.39 -15.44
CA PHE A 114 13.71 -17.07 -16.65
C PHE A 114 12.63 -16.01 -16.39
N CYS A 115 11.79 -16.19 -15.36
CA CYS A 115 10.74 -15.24 -15.03
C CYS A 115 11.28 -13.86 -14.62
N ILE A 116 12.37 -13.81 -13.85
CA ILE A 116 13.01 -12.55 -13.41
C ILE A 116 13.55 -11.78 -14.61
N LEU A 117 14.28 -12.46 -15.51
CA LEU A 117 14.87 -11.81 -16.69
C LEU A 117 13.80 -11.28 -17.65
N ASN A 118 12.74 -12.07 -17.90
CA ASN A 118 11.64 -11.62 -18.75
C ASN A 118 10.86 -10.46 -18.15
N ASN A 119 10.60 -10.47 -16.83
CA ASN A 119 9.93 -9.34 -16.18
C ASN A 119 10.81 -8.09 -16.18
N TRP A 120 12.12 -8.22 -15.96
CA TRP A 120 13.03 -7.08 -16.04
C TRP A 120 13.05 -6.52 -17.46
N TYR A 121 13.21 -7.38 -18.47
CA TYR A 121 13.21 -6.96 -19.86
C TYR A 121 11.90 -6.26 -20.25
N ALA A 122 10.75 -6.77 -19.80
CA ALA A 122 9.44 -6.16 -20.03
C ALA A 122 9.14 -4.91 -19.18
N MET A 123 10.10 -4.42 -18.40
CA MET A 123 9.94 -3.32 -17.43
C MET A 123 8.80 -3.56 -16.43
N SER A 124 8.60 -4.80 -16.02
CA SER A 124 7.57 -5.19 -15.05
C SER A 124 8.13 -5.23 -13.63
N TRP A 125 7.35 -4.74 -12.67
CA TRP A 125 7.65 -4.87 -11.23
C TRP A 125 7.70 -6.33 -10.76
N GLY A 126 7.21 -7.28 -11.57
CA GLY A 126 7.17 -8.70 -11.24
C GLY A 126 8.53 -9.30 -10.87
N SER A 127 9.64 -8.76 -11.38
CA SER A 127 11.00 -9.23 -11.05
C SER A 127 11.29 -9.21 -9.55
N PHE A 128 10.84 -8.16 -8.85
CA PHE A 128 11.04 -8.02 -7.40
C PHE A 128 10.35 -9.14 -6.63
N PHE A 129 9.13 -9.48 -7.05
CA PHE A 129 8.30 -10.50 -6.43
C PHE A 129 8.81 -11.92 -6.73
N TRP A 130 9.24 -12.16 -7.98
CA TRP A 130 9.86 -13.43 -8.37
C TRP A 130 11.18 -13.68 -7.64
N VAL A 131 11.99 -12.64 -7.39
CA VAL A 131 13.20 -12.79 -6.56
C VAL A 131 12.84 -13.11 -5.11
N GLY A 132 11.83 -12.43 -4.54
CA GLY A 132 11.35 -12.77 -3.19
C GLY A 132 10.91 -14.23 -3.07
N LEU A 133 10.18 -14.75 -4.07
CA LEU A 133 9.80 -16.16 -4.14
C LEU A 133 11.02 -17.09 -4.27
N LEU A 134 12.00 -16.73 -5.10
CA LEU A 134 13.24 -17.50 -5.25
C LEU A 134 14.00 -17.60 -3.93
N ILE A 135 14.15 -16.49 -3.19
CA ILE A 135 14.86 -16.46 -1.90
C ILE A 135 14.11 -17.34 -0.87
N ALA A 136 12.79 -17.21 -0.80
CA ALA A 136 11.97 -18.02 0.10
C ALA A 136 12.06 -19.53 -0.21
N ASP A 137 12.06 -19.91 -1.49
CA ASP A 137 12.19 -21.32 -1.89
C ASP A 137 13.62 -21.86 -1.67
N LEU A 138 14.65 -21.02 -1.85
CA LEU A 138 16.04 -21.32 -1.50
C LEU A 138 16.19 -21.67 -0.02
N ASP A 139 15.54 -20.89 0.84
CA ASP A 139 15.50 -21.10 2.28
C ASP A 139 14.88 -22.45 2.66
N ILE A 140 13.73 -22.77 2.08
CA ILE A 140 13.00 -24.01 2.37
C ILE A 140 13.76 -25.24 1.83
N THR A 141 14.27 -25.14 0.60
CA THR A 141 14.80 -26.29 -0.13
C THR A 141 16.23 -26.63 0.26
N TYR A 142 17.10 -25.61 0.35
CA TYR A 142 18.54 -25.82 0.50
C TYR A 142 19.07 -25.46 1.89
N LYS A 143 18.28 -24.79 2.74
CA LYS A 143 18.71 -24.29 4.06
C LYS A 143 20.07 -23.58 3.98
N TRP A 144 20.29 -22.84 2.91
CA TRP A 144 21.60 -22.34 2.48
C TRP A 144 22.28 -21.42 3.52
N LYS A 145 21.50 -20.77 4.38
CA LYS A 145 22.01 -19.93 5.48
C LYS A 145 22.90 -20.68 6.46
N THR A 146 22.52 -21.88 6.90
CA THR A 146 23.33 -22.66 7.85
C THR A 146 24.63 -23.12 7.20
N TRP A 147 24.56 -23.50 5.92
CA TRP A 147 25.72 -23.84 5.11
C TRP A 147 26.68 -22.65 4.95
N LEU A 148 26.14 -21.45 4.78
CA LEU A 148 26.92 -20.21 4.63
C LEU A 148 27.58 -19.80 5.95
N TYR A 149 26.84 -19.81 7.06
CA TYR A 149 27.40 -19.48 8.39
C TYR A 149 28.49 -20.45 8.84
N ALA A 150 28.45 -21.71 8.41
CA ALA A 150 29.49 -22.69 8.69
C ALA A 150 30.82 -22.40 7.96
N ARG A 151 30.82 -21.54 6.93
CA ARG A 151 31.99 -21.26 6.07
C ARG A 151 32.29 -19.77 6.04
N PRO A 152 33.07 -19.24 7.02
CA PRO A 152 33.38 -17.82 7.09
C PRO A 152 34.06 -17.29 5.82
N PHE A 153 34.89 -18.11 5.16
CA PHE A 153 35.57 -17.73 3.93
C PHE A 153 34.64 -17.44 2.74
N VAL A 154 33.42 -18.01 2.73
CA VAL A 154 32.39 -17.72 1.72
C VAL A 154 31.44 -16.64 2.22
N TYR A 155 31.10 -16.70 3.52
CA TYR A 155 30.18 -15.77 4.15
C TYR A 155 30.64 -14.32 4.05
N TYR A 156 31.88 -14.00 4.44
CA TYR A 156 32.34 -12.61 4.45
C TYR A 156 32.44 -12.00 3.04
N PRO A 157 33.03 -12.66 2.03
CA PRO A 157 33.02 -12.13 0.66
C PRO A 157 31.61 -11.96 0.10
N PHE A 158 30.70 -12.91 0.37
CA PHE A 158 29.31 -12.82 -0.06
C PHE A 158 28.57 -11.66 0.62
N LEU A 159 28.79 -11.47 1.92
CA LEU A 159 28.24 -10.35 2.68
C LEU A 159 28.77 -9.00 2.17
N THR A 160 30.07 -8.92 1.87
CA THR A 160 30.69 -7.74 1.25
C THR A 160 30.08 -7.47 -0.12
N PHE A 161 29.91 -8.49 -0.96
CA PHE A 161 29.27 -8.36 -2.26
C PHE A 161 27.83 -7.83 -2.15
N ILE A 162 27.03 -8.39 -1.24
CA ILE A 162 25.67 -7.92 -0.97
C ILE A 162 25.67 -6.47 -0.45
N THR A 163 26.60 -6.12 0.43
CA THR A 163 26.73 -4.75 0.96
C THR A 163 27.09 -3.77 -0.15
N LEU A 164 28.01 -4.15 -1.05
CA LEU A 164 28.36 -3.37 -2.22
C LEU A 164 27.18 -3.23 -3.18
N LEU A 165 26.34 -4.26 -3.35
CA LEU A 165 25.10 -4.13 -4.10
C LEU A 165 24.11 -3.17 -3.42
N ALA A 166 23.88 -3.32 -2.11
CA ALA A 166 22.92 -2.50 -1.37
C ALA A 166 23.34 -1.01 -1.30
N VAL A 167 24.62 -0.71 -1.13
CA VAL A 167 25.11 0.68 -1.07
C VAL A 167 25.44 1.21 -2.47
N GLY A 168 26.02 0.38 -3.33
CA GLY A 168 26.45 0.77 -4.67
C GLY A 168 25.27 1.06 -5.60
N SER A 169 24.19 0.30 -5.53
CA SER A 169 23.03 0.50 -6.42
C SER A 169 22.43 1.91 -6.35
N PRO A 170 22.08 2.47 -5.17
CA PRO A 170 21.62 3.86 -5.10
C PRO A 170 22.74 4.87 -5.36
N SER A 171 24.00 4.51 -5.09
CA SER A 171 25.15 5.39 -5.34
C SER A 171 25.42 5.62 -6.83
N ILE A 172 24.98 4.71 -7.71
CA ILE A 172 25.08 4.89 -9.17
C ILE A 172 24.32 6.14 -9.63
N ASP A 173 23.21 6.49 -8.98
CA ASP A 173 22.43 7.68 -9.32
C ASP A 173 23.22 8.98 -9.05
N LEU A 174 24.18 8.97 -8.11
CA LEU A 174 25.08 10.10 -7.85
C LEU A 174 26.11 10.28 -8.97
N VAL A 175 26.51 9.21 -9.65
CA VAL A 175 27.51 9.28 -10.75
C VAL A 175 27.02 10.17 -11.89
N GLY A 176 25.70 10.18 -12.15
CA GLY A 176 25.08 11.07 -13.14
C GLY A 176 25.12 12.56 -12.79
N GLN A 177 25.46 12.94 -11.55
CA GLN A 177 25.68 14.34 -11.18
C GLN A 177 27.07 14.84 -11.56
N TRP A 178 28.05 13.93 -11.63
CA TRP A 178 29.47 14.25 -11.87
C TRP A 178 29.94 13.84 -13.26
N THR A 179 29.15 13.06 -13.98
CA THR A 179 29.47 12.56 -15.33
C THR A 179 28.30 12.79 -16.27
N THR A 180 28.57 12.80 -17.58
CA THR A 180 27.53 12.91 -18.62
C THR A 180 26.76 11.60 -18.83
N ILE A 181 27.15 10.52 -18.15
CA ILE A 181 26.56 9.19 -18.33
C ILE A 181 25.48 8.98 -17.27
N ASN A 182 24.24 8.81 -17.73
CA ASN A 182 23.12 8.43 -16.87
C ASN A 182 22.77 6.96 -17.08
N PHE A 183 23.10 6.12 -16.11
CA PHE A 183 22.86 4.68 -16.17
C PHE A 183 21.38 4.33 -16.28
N ASN A 184 20.49 5.07 -15.61
CA ASN A 184 19.05 4.81 -15.68
C ASN A 184 18.49 5.08 -17.08
N THR A 185 18.97 6.13 -17.76
CA THR A 185 18.60 6.43 -19.16
C THR A 185 19.16 5.38 -20.12
N LEU A 186 20.40 4.92 -19.89
CA LEU A 186 21.01 3.88 -20.72
C LEU A 186 20.28 2.53 -20.56
N GLU A 187 19.97 2.13 -19.34
CA GLU A 187 19.16 0.94 -19.05
C GLU A 187 17.80 1.05 -19.73
N PHE A 188 17.10 2.17 -19.51
CA PHE A 188 15.77 2.41 -20.08
C PHE A 188 15.74 2.21 -21.60
N GLY A 189 16.80 2.61 -22.30
CA GLY A 189 16.91 2.46 -23.76
C GLY A 189 16.99 1.02 -24.28
N VAL A 190 17.37 0.04 -23.45
CA VAL A 190 17.51 -1.38 -23.84
C VAL A 190 16.17 -2.12 -23.78
N HIS A 191 15.18 -1.56 -23.09
CA HIS A 191 13.87 -2.18 -22.97
C HIS A 191 13.03 -1.99 -24.25
N PRO A 192 12.09 -2.91 -24.52
CA PRO A 192 11.20 -2.81 -25.66
C PRO A 192 10.13 -1.74 -25.42
N HIS A 193 9.89 -0.91 -26.42
CA HIS A 193 8.84 0.07 -26.41
C HIS A 193 7.47 -0.60 -26.57
N GLN A 194 6.54 -0.37 -25.65
CA GLN A 194 5.27 -1.12 -25.56
C GLN A 194 4.41 -1.05 -26.83
N ARG A 195 4.46 0.07 -27.57
CA ARG A 195 3.61 0.28 -28.75
C ARG A 195 4.22 -0.26 -30.04
N THR A 196 5.55 -0.30 -30.12
CA THR A 196 6.26 -0.54 -31.39
C THR A 196 7.13 -1.80 -31.36
N GLY A 197 7.46 -2.34 -30.19
CA GLY A 197 8.32 -3.50 -30.02
C GLY A 197 9.82 -3.23 -30.27
N HIS A 198 10.16 -2.07 -30.84
CA HIS A 198 11.54 -1.59 -31.01
C HIS A 198 12.18 -1.20 -29.67
N LEU A 199 13.50 -1.08 -29.64
CA LEU A 199 14.21 -0.56 -28.47
C LEU A 199 13.79 0.88 -28.20
N ILE A 200 13.58 1.24 -26.93
CA ILE A 200 13.19 2.60 -26.54
C ILE A 200 14.23 3.63 -27.00
N ARG A 201 15.51 3.25 -27.08
CA ARG A 201 16.56 4.14 -27.59
C ARG A 201 16.32 4.62 -29.04
N GLU A 202 15.55 3.87 -29.83
CA GLU A 202 15.23 4.19 -31.21
C GLU A 202 13.92 4.99 -31.35
N THR A 203 13.22 5.26 -30.24
CA THR A 203 11.95 5.98 -30.23
C THR A 203 12.10 7.41 -29.72
N VAL A 204 11.04 8.20 -29.93
CA VAL A 204 10.98 9.60 -29.45
C VAL A 204 10.91 9.67 -27.92
N ASP A 205 10.48 8.59 -27.27
CA ASP A 205 10.34 8.48 -25.81
C ASP A 205 11.67 8.18 -25.09
N TYR A 206 12.79 8.17 -25.81
CA TYR A 206 14.11 7.98 -25.21
C TYR A 206 14.47 9.15 -24.29
N GLY A 207 14.67 8.85 -23.01
CA GLY A 207 14.99 9.86 -22.00
C GLY A 207 15.17 9.27 -20.62
N TYR A 208 15.10 10.12 -19.59
CA TYR A 208 15.12 9.64 -18.22
C TYR A 208 13.81 8.89 -17.90
N PRO A 209 13.88 7.66 -17.34
CA PRO A 209 12.68 6.88 -17.10
C PRO A 209 11.75 7.56 -16.08
N PRO A 210 10.43 7.51 -16.30
CA PRO A 210 9.46 7.91 -15.28
C PRO A 210 9.65 7.16 -13.96
N TYR A 211 9.37 7.84 -12.84
CA TYR A 211 9.65 7.33 -11.49
C TYR A 211 8.91 6.04 -11.11
N TYR A 212 7.79 5.75 -11.78
CA TYR A 212 6.92 4.60 -11.54
C TYR A 212 7.33 3.35 -12.34
N ILE A 213 8.37 3.46 -13.17
CA ILE A 213 8.96 2.34 -13.91
C ILE A 213 10.04 1.68 -13.06
N PRO A 214 10.08 0.33 -12.98
CA PRO A 214 11.12 -0.37 -12.24
C PRO A 214 12.48 -0.17 -12.91
N ARG A 215 13.52 0.07 -12.09
CA ARG A 215 14.92 0.21 -12.53
C ARG A 215 15.76 -0.95 -12.03
N LEU A 216 16.82 -1.32 -12.76
CA LEU A 216 17.78 -2.34 -12.33
C LEU A 216 18.45 -1.92 -11.04
N THR A 217 18.80 -0.63 -10.88
CA THR A 217 19.34 -0.07 -9.64
C THR A 217 18.40 -0.29 -8.46
N ALA A 218 17.09 -0.11 -8.65
CA ALA A 218 16.09 -0.40 -7.62
C ALA A 218 15.98 -1.90 -7.33
N LEU A 219 16.07 -2.75 -8.36
CA LEU A 219 16.03 -4.21 -8.22
C LEU A 219 17.24 -4.71 -7.43
N THR A 220 18.46 -4.35 -7.83
CA THR A 220 19.69 -4.77 -7.17
C THR A 220 19.80 -4.21 -5.76
N PHE A 221 19.33 -2.97 -5.53
CA PHE A 221 19.19 -2.41 -4.18
C PHE A 221 18.26 -3.26 -3.32
N SER A 222 17.04 -3.56 -3.82
CA SER A 222 16.04 -4.32 -3.06
C SER A 222 16.55 -5.72 -2.71
N ILE A 223 17.19 -6.42 -3.65
CA ILE A 223 17.74 -7.76 -3.44
C ILE A 223 18.90 -7.69 -2.45
N GLY A 224 19.84 -6.77 -2.68
CA GLY A 224 21.00 -6.59 -1.82
C GLY A 224 20.58 -6.27 -0.38
N PHE A 225 19.69 -5.30 -0.20
CA PHE A 225 19.20 -4.91 1.11
C PHE A 225 18.42 -6.04 1.81
N HIS A 226 17.57 -6.77 1.09
CA HIS A 226 16.84 -7.92 1.65
C HIS A 226 17.80 -9.00 2.16
N LEU A 227 18.75 -9.44 1.33
CA LEU A 227 19.75 -10.42 1.72
C LEU A 227 20.66 -9.91 2.86
N LEU A 228 20.95 -8.60 2.88
CA LEU A 228 21.76 -7.99 3.93
C LEU A 228 21.06 -8.03 5.29
N VAL A 229 19.77 -7.66 5.34
CA VAL A 229 18.96 -7.75 6.56
C VAL A 229 18.81 -9.20 7.00
N GLU A 230 18.75 -10.14 6.06
CA GLU A 230 18.54 -11.55 6.36
C GLU A 230 19.81 -12.28 6.84
N LEU A 231 20.99 -11.87 6.36
CA LEU A 231 22.26 -12.54 6.66
C LEU A 231 23.17 -11.81 7.65
N SER A 232 22.99 -10.50 7.86
CA SER A 232 23.86 -9.70 8.72
C SER A 232 23.27 -9.54 10.12
N PRO A 233 23.86 -10.14 11.17
CA PRO A 233 23.40 -9.96 12.53
C PRO A 233 23.47 -8.50 12.99
N LEU A 234 24.42 -7.72 12.46
CA LEU A 234 24.56 -6.29 12.76
C LEU A 234 23.35 -5.51 12.26
N VAL A 235 22.96 -5.73 11.01
CA VAL A 235 21.81 -5.05 10.40
C VAL A 235 20.52 -5.48 11.07
N GLN A 236 20.36 -6.77 11.39
CA GLN A 236 19.23 -7.26 12.18
C GLN A 236 19.14 -6.59 13.53
N LYS A 237 20.27 -6.47 14.25
CA LYS A 237 20.33 -5.80 15.55
C LYS A 237 19.96 -4.32 15.43
N PHE A 238 20.40 -3.64 14.37
CA PHE A 238 20.03 -2.26 14.10
C PHE A 238 18.51 -2.10 13.91
N PHE A 239 17.89 -2.92 13.05
CA PHE A 239 16.45 -2.86 12.80
C PHE A 239 15.60 -3.37 13.97
N SER A 240 16.17 -4.20 14.86
CA SER A 240 15.52 -4.67 16.09
C SER A 240 15.53 -3.63 17.22
N ASN A 241 15.99 -2.40 16.96
CA ASN A 241 15.97 -1.33 17.94
C ASN A 241 14.53 -0.99 18.38
N ARG A 242 14.34 -0.74 19.68
CA ARG A 242 13.03 -0.46 20.30
C ARG A 242 12.27 0.68 19.62
N ILE A 243 12.96 1.73 19.17
CA ILE A 243 12.34 2.88 18.50
C ILE A 243 11.79 2.47 17.12
N LEU A 244 12.57 1.71 16.34
CA LEU A 244 12.14 1.25 15.01
C LEU A 244 11.03 0.20 15.12
N MET A 245 11.11 -0.69 16.09
CA MET A 245 10.06 -1.67 16.38
C MET A 245 8.75 -1.01 16.85
N TRP A 246 8.83 0.10 17.58
CA TRP A 246 7.66 0.91 17.92
C TRP A 246 7.06 1.59 16.69
N LEU A 247 7.88 2.08 15.76
CA LEU A 247 7.42 2.73 14.53
C LEU A 247 6.82 1.75 13.51
N PHE A 248 7.29 0.50 13.49
CA PHE A 248 6.95 -0.48 12.46
C PHE A 248 5.45 -0.68 12.20
N PRO A 249 4.58 -0.81 13.21
CA PRO A 249 3.12 -0.92 13.01
C PRO A 249 2.52 0.33 12.37
N HIS A 250 3.14 1.50 12.56
CA HIS A 250 2.63 2.78 12.12
C HIS A 250 3.09 3.17 10.70
N ILE A 251 3.95 2.39 10.05
CA ILE A 251 4.56 2.74 8.75
C ILE A 251 3.50 3.01 7.68
N LEU A 252 2.47 2.17 7.58
CA LEU A 252 1.40 2.35 6.59
C LEU A 252 0.60 3.62 6.87
N THR A 253 0.30 3.92 8.13
CA THR A 253 -0.40 5.16 8.51
C THR A 253 0.46 6.38 8.19
N LEU A 254 1.73 6.37 8.57
CA LEU A 254 2.69 7.43 8.27
C LEU A 254 2.76 7.67 6.75
N TYR A 255 2.84 6.58 5.98
CA TYR A 255 2.84 6.61 4.53
C TYR A 255 1.56 7.20 3.93
N LEU A 256 0.38 7.03 4.54
CA LEU A 256 -0.86 7.59 4.02
C LEU A 256 -1.09 9.05 4.44
N ILE A 257 -0.70 9.44 5.66
CA ILE A 257 -1.02 10.78 6.20
C ILE A 257 0.05 11.85 5.92
N HIS A 258 1.27 11.45 5.56
CA HIS A 258 2.37 12.43 5.42
C HIS A 258 2.03 13.52 4.39
N GLY A 259 1.49 13.15 3.22
CA GLY A 259 1.14 14.10 2.17
C GLY A 259 0.09 15.11 2.68
N LEU A 260 -0.98 14.63 3.30
CA LEU A 260 -2.02 15.47 3.89
C LEU A 260 -1.46 16.51 4.87
N VAL A 261 -0.58 16.11 5.81
CA VAL A 261 -0.02 17.04 6.81
C VAL A 261 0.92 18.07 6.19
N PHE A 262 1.77 17.65 5.24
CA PHE A 262 2.70 18.57 4.57
C PHE A 262 1.97 19.55 3.65
N TRP A 263 0.94 19.11 2.94
CA TRP A 263 0.22 19.97 1.98
C TRP A 263 -0.85 20.85 2.63
N SER A 264 -1.29 20.53 3.85
CA SER A 264 -2.15 21.41 4.65
C SER A 264 -1.32 22.31 5.58
N LEU A 265 -1.00 21.82 6.78
CA LEU A 265 -0.27 22.56 7.81
C LEU A 265 1.10 23.04 7.32
N GLY A 266 1.84 22.18 6.63
CA GLY A 266 3.17 22.53 6.12
C GLY A 266 3.13 23.70 5.14
N ALA A 267 2.13 23.72 4.25
CA ALA A 267 1.92 24.82 3.31
C ALA A 267 1.59 26.13 4.02
N VAL A 268 0.70 26.10 5.02
CA VAL A 268 0.36 27.27 5.84
C VAL A 268 1.61 27.88 6.49
N ILE A 269 2.39 27.04 7.19
CA ILE A 269 3.60 27.48 7.89
C ILE A 269 4.61 28.03 6.88
N CYS A 270 4.84 27.33 5.78
CA CYS A 270 5.81 27.73 4.77
C CYS A 270 5.50 29.10 4.18
N VAL A 271 4.25 29.33 3.77
CA VAL A 271 3.83 30.60 3.14
C VAL A 271 3.87 31.74 4.16
N LYS A 272 3.40 31.52 5.39
CA LYS A 272 3.40 32.56 6.43
C LYS A 272 4.82 32.95 6.85
N LEU A 273 5.72 31.99 7.06
CA LEU A 273 7.11 32.29 7.41
C LEU A 273 7.86 32.96 6.24
N ALA A 274 7.60 32.55 5.00
CA ALA A 274 8.13 33.21 3.82
C ALA A 274 7.66 34.67 3.72
N ALA A 275 6.38 34.94 3.99
CA ALA A 275 5.82 36.29 4.02
C ALA A 275 6.45 37.19 5.10
N HIS A 276 6.98 36.59 6.18
CA HIS A 276 7.74 37.29 7.22
C HIS A 276 9.25 37.41 6.92
N GLY A 277 9.71 37.02 5.74
CA GLY A 277 11.12 37.16 5.33
C GLY A 277 12.07 36.17 6.00
N VAL A 278 11.56 35.06 6.55
CA VAL A 278 12.41 34.02 7.15
C VAL A 278 13.26 33.36 6.06
N PRO A 279 14.57 33.15 6.28
CA PRO A 279 15.43 32.52 5.29
C PRO A 279 14.98 31.08 4.99
N TYR A 280 15.12 30.67 3.73
CA TYR A 280 14.59 29.40 3.22
C TYR A 280 14.95 28.18 4.08
N TRP A 281 16.22 28.05 4.48
CA TRP A 281 16.67 26.89 5.27
C TRP A 281 15.96 26.82 6.64
N ALA A 282 15.73 27.95 7.29
CA ALA A 282 15.06 28.02 8.58
C ALA A 282 13.56 27.77 8.42
N ASN A 283 12.94 28.31 7.37
CA ASN A 283 11.55 28.04 7.03
C ASN A 283 11.33 26.53 6.80
N MET A 284 12.15 25.89 5.96
CA MET A 284 12.06 24.46 5.69
C MET A 284 12.27 23.60 6.94
N LEU A 285 13.21 23.99 7.82
CA LEU A 285 13.47 23.27 9.07
C LEU A 285 12.27 23.35 10.03
N VAL A 286 11.64 24.53 10.15
CA VAL A 286 10.44 24.71 10.97
C VAL A 286 9.27 23.91 10.39
N VAL A 287 9.03 23.99 9.08
CA VAL A 287 8.00 23.20 8.40
C VAL A 287 8.21 21.71 8.65
N ALA A 288 9.42 21.18 8.43
CA ALA A 288 9.73 19.78 8.65
C ALA A 288 9.49 19.37 10.11
N THR A 289 9.96 20.17 11.08
CA THR A 289 9.83 19.87 12.51
C THR A 289 8.36 19.87 12.95
N CYS A 290 7.59 20.89 12.56
CA CYS A 290 6.17 21.00 12.89
C CYS A 290 5.36 19.87 12.25
N SER A 291 5.56 19.61 10.95
CA SER A 291 4.84 18.56 10.23
C SER A 291 5.15 17.17 10.79
N TYR A 292 6.42 16.85 11.07
CA TYR A 292 6.76 15.56 11.68
C TYR A 292 6.22 15.43 13.10
N THR A 293 6.24 16.49 13.92
CA THR A 293 5.67 16.48 15.27
C THR A 293 4.18 16.14 15.23
N VAL A 294 3.43 16.74 14.31
CA VAL A 294 2.00 16.44 14.12
C VAL A 294 1.80 15.01 13.60
N ILE A 295 2.58 14.56 12.61
CA ILE A 295 2.52 13.19 12.10
C ILE A 295 2.70 12.19 13.26
N PHE A 296 3.80 12.30 14.01
CA PHE A 296 4.10 11.40 15.14
C PHE A 296 3.07 11.50 16.27
N GLY A 297 2.53 12.69 16.55
CA GLY A 297 1.46 12.87 17.53
C GLY A 297 0.14 12.22 17.11
N CYS A 298 -0.12 12.14 15.80
CA CYS A 298 -1.33 11.54 15.24
C CYS A 298 -1.26 10.00 15.11
N LEU A 299 -0.07 9.40 15.01
CA LEU A 299 0.09 7.94 14.81
C LEU A 299 -0.63 7.08 15.87
N PRO A 300 -0.55 7.36 17.19
CA PRO A 300 -1.20 6.53 18.19
C PRO A 300 -2.73 6.52 18.08
N LEU A 301 -3.33 7.56 17.49
CA LEU A 301 -4.77 7.68 17.30
C LEU A 301 -5.21 7.07 15.97
N LEU A 302 -4.55 7.42 14.87
CA LEU A 302 -4.98 7.00 13.53
C LEU A 302 -4.66 5.54 13.24
N THR A 303 -3.51 5.01 13.68
CA THR A 303 -3.12 3.63 13.35
C THR A 303 -4.11 2.60 13.87
N PRO A 304 -4.55 2.62 15.15
CA PRO A 304 -5.55 1.68 15.63
C PRO A 304 -6.88 1.76 14.85
N ILE A 305 -7.34 2.96 14.51
CA ILE A 305 -8.58 3.16 13.75
C ILE A 305 -8.47 2.49 12.36
N ILE A 306 -7.37 2.75 11.66
CA ILE A 306 -7.14 2.21 10.32
C ILE A 306 -6.96 0.69 10.34
N GLU A 307 -6.19 0.18 11.29
CA GLU A 307 -5.95 -1.27 11.43
C GLU A 307 -7.21 -2.04 11.82
N THR A 308 -7.99 -1.52 12.77
CA THR A 308 -9.25 -2.15 13.20
C THR A 308 -10.28 -2.16 12.09
N LEU A 309 -10.41 -1.06 11.33
CA LEU A 309 -11.31 -0.96 10.19
C LEU A 309 -10.91 -1.94 9.08
N GLY A 310 -9.62 -1.96 8.71
CA GLY A 310 -9.08 -2.91 7.74
C GLY A 310 -9.27 -4.37 8.15
N LYS A 311 -9.01 -4.71 9.42
CA LYS A 311 -9.15 -6.07 9.95
C LYS A 311 -10.62 -6.52 10.02
N SER A 312 -11.50 -5.69 10.56
CA SER A 312 -12.92 -6.01 10.77
C SER A 312 -13.64 -6.29 9.44
N ILE A 313 -13.46 -5.41 8.45
CA ILE A 313 -14.08 -5.58 7.14
C ILE A 313 -13.49 -6.80 6.43
N THR A 314 -12.17 -6.99 6.46
CA THR A 314 -11.53 -8.18 5.85
C THR A 314 -12.03 -9.48 6.48
N GLN A 315 -12.18 -9.52 7.81
CA GLN A 315 -12.73 -10.68 8.52
C GLN A 315 -14.18 -10.95 8.12
N THR A 316 -14.97 -9.90 7.93
CA THR A 316 -16.37 -10.02 7.50
C THR A 316 -16.46 -10.57 6.09
N ILE A 317 -15.68 -10.02 5.15
CA ILE A 317 -15.60 -10.52 3.76
C ILE A 317 -15.14 -11.99 3.74
N TRP A 318 -14.14 -12.34 4.54
CA TRP A 318 -13.68 -13.74 4.64
C TRP A 318 -14.77 -14.67 5.13
N ARG A 319 -15.46 -14.28 6.20
CA ARG A 319 -16.56 -15.05 6.78
C ARG A 319 -17.66 -15.25 5.75
N ASP A 320 -18.06 -14.18 5.07
CA ASP A 320 -19.12 -14.22 4.05
C ASP A 320 -18.72 -15.06 2.82
N ALA A 321 -17.43 -15.11 2.48
CA ALA A 321 -16.91 -15.93 1.38
C ALA A 321 -16.71 -17.40 1.75
N SER A 322 -16.42 -17.71 3.02
CA SER A 322 -16.04 -19.06 3.47
C SER A 322 -17.20 -19.82 4.11
N GLU A 323 -18.12 -19.11 4.76
CA GLU A 323 -19.26 -19.69 5.44
C GLU A 323 -20.51 -19.62 4.56
N LYS A 324 -21.37 -20.64 4.62
CA LYS A 324 -22.66 -20.58 3.92
C LYS A 324 -23.49 -19.45 4.54
N PRO A 325 -24.11 -18.57 3.73
CA PRO A 325 -24.89 -17.47 4.26
C PRO A 325 -26.00 -18.01 5.17
N ALA A 326 -26.20 -17.35 6.32
CA ALA A 326 -27.27 -17.72 7.24
C ALA A 326 -28.61 -17.80 6.48
N ARG A 327 -29.43 -18.82 6.78
CA ARG A 327 -30.72 -19.02 6.12
C ARG A 327 -31.52 -17.72 6.15
N ARG A 328 -31.78 -17.12 4.98
CA ARG A 328 -32.51 -15.86 4.83
C ARG A 328 -33.80 -15.94 5.64
N ARG A 329 -33.87 -15.18 6.73
CA ARG A 329 -35.09 -15.07 7.54
C ARG A 329 -36.09 -14.21 6.77
N LYS A 330 -37.38 -14.59 6.80
CA LYS A 330 -38.43 -13.74 6.25
C LYS A 330 -38.36 -12.38 6.95
N SER A 331 -38.62 -11.28 6.24
CA SER A 331 -38.62 -9.92 6.77
C SER A 331 -39.53 -9.73 8.00
N LEU A 332 -40.52 -10.61 8.14
CA LEU A 332 -41.46 -10.65 9.26
C LEU A 332 -40.90 -11.32 10.53
N PHE A 333 -39.77 -12.03 10.50
CA PHE A 333 -39.25 -12.71 11.70
C PHE A 333 -38.92 -11.72 12.83
N PRO A 334 -39.35 -11.96 14.09
CA PRO A 334 -39.95 -13.19 14.64
C PRO A 334 -41.49 -13.28 14.51
N PHE A 335 -42.15 -12.30 13.94
CA PHE A 335 -43.60 -12.22 13.80
C PHE A 335 -44.14 -13.15 12.70
N SER A 336 -45.31 -13.73 12.97
CA SER A 336 -46.05 -14.48 11.93
C SER A 336 -46.47 -13.51 10.82
N PRO A 337 -46.48 -13.93 9.54
CA PRO A 337 -47.14 -13.19 8.46
C PRO A 337 -48.60 -12.81 8.76
N ASP A 338 -49.23 -13.52 9.70
CA ASP A 338 -50.61 -13.26 10.13
C ASP A 338 -50.73 -12.03 11.05
N LEU A 339 -49.64 -11.53 11.64
CA LEU A 339 -49.66 -10.30 12.45
C LEU A 339 -50.16 -9.09 11.63
N LEU A 340 -49.84 -9.06 10.34
CA LEU A 340 -50.32 -8.02 9.42
C LEU A 340 -51.75 -8.26 8.92
N LYS A 341 -52.27 -9.49 9.04
CA LYS A 341 -53.65 -9.84 8.68
C LYS A 341 -54.64 -9.57 9.81
N ASP A 342 -54.18 -9.65 11.06
CA ASP A 342 -55.01 -9.35 12.23
C ASP A 342 -55.28 -7.85 12.40
N GLY A 343 -54.47 -6.99 11.78
CA GLY A 343 -54.72 -5.55 11.68
C GLY A 343 -55.98 -5.19 10.88
N GLU A 344 -56.39 -6.01 9.91
CA GLU A 344 -57.67 -5.80 9.19
C GLU A 344 -58.89 -6.34 9.94
N LYS A 345 -58.70 -7.20 10.95
CA LYS A 345 -59.81 -7.77 11.75
C LYS A 345 -60.10 -7.00 13.03
N ASN A 346 -59.08 -6.39 13.65
CA ASN A 346 -59.23 -5.72 14.94
C ASN A 346 -59.71 -4.27 14.86
N ASP A 347 -59.87 -3.68 13.68
CA ASP A 347 -60.48 -2.34 13.52
C ASP A 347 -62.02 -2.35 13.59
N THR A 348 -62.66 -3.54 13.68
CA THR A 348 -64.13 -3.67 13.72
C THR A 348 -64.74 -4.14 15.04
N GLU A 349 -63.94 -4.47 16.06
CA GLU A 349 -64.48 -4.82 17.39
C GLU A 349 -63.78 -4.03 18.50
N VAL A 350 -64.39 -2.89 18.87
CA VAL A 350 -64.07 -2.16 20.10
C VAL A 350 -64.50 -3.05 21.28
N LEU A 351 -63.59 -3.90 21.75
CA LEU A 351 -63.76 -4.58 23.02
C LEU A 351 -63.45 -3.59 24.15
N VAL A 352 -64.53 -3.11 24.76
CA VAL A 352 -64.53 -2.30 25.97
C VAL A 352 -63.78 -3.04 27.08
N VAL A 353 -62.69 -2.45 27.55
CA VAL A 353 -61.91 -2.94 28.67
C VAL A 353 -62.73 -2.82 29.96
N THR A 354 -63.19 -3.94 30.51
CA THR A 354 -63.59 -4.03 31.92
C THR A 354 -62.56 -4.85 32.68
N VAL A 355 -61.85 -4.14 33.55
CA VAL A 355 -60.91 -4.63 34.54
C VAL A 355 -61.67 -5.47 35.57
N ASP A 356 -61.21 -6.69 35.88
CA ASP A 356 -61.41 -7.29 37.19
C ASP A 356 -60.29 -8.27 37.55
N VAL A 357 -59.98 -8.25 38.84
CA VAL A 357 -58.76 -8.66 39.53
C VAL A 357 -58.94 -10.06 40.15
N GLU A 358 -57.85 -10.84 40.20
CA GLU A 358 -57.57 -12.00 41.08
C GLU A 358 -58.55 -13.20 41.14
N LYS A 359 -58.03 -14.41 40.85
CA LYS A 359 -57.77 -15.46 41.88
C LYS A 359 -57.43 -16.83 41.29
N ASN A 360 -56.38 -17.44 41.89
CA ASN A 360 -56.21 -18.88 42.19
C ASN A 360 -56.00 -19.83 40.99
N LYS A 361 -55.18 -20.89 41.02
CA LYS A 361 -54.39 -21.65 42.00
C LYS A 361 -53.51 -22.58 41.14
N VAL A 362 -52.22 -22.75 41.39
CA VAL A 362 -51.64 -23.96 42.02
C VAL A 362 -52.47 -25.23 41.81
N GLU A 363 -52.01 -26.11 40.92
CA GLU A 363 -52.09 -27.59 40.96
C GLU A 363 -51.26 -28.10 39.76
N GLU A 364 -50.10 -28.71 40.03
CA GLU A 364 -49.89 -30.16 39.91
C GLU A 364 -49.35 -30.52 38.52
N GLU A 365 -48.32 -31.35 38.31
CA GLU A 365 -47.49 -32.14 39.21
C GLU A 365 -46.36 -32.73 38.36
N ARG A 366 -45.19 -32.85 38.98
CA ARG A 366 -44.24 -33.99 38.91
C ARG A 366 -43.71 -34.51 37.57
#